data_AF-T0YZ85-F1
#
_entry.id   AF-T0YZ85-F1
#
_cell.length_a   1.000
_cell.length_b   1.000
_cell.length_c   1.000
_cell.angle_alpha   90.00
_cell.angle_beta   90.00
_cell.angle_gamma   90.00
#
_symmetry.space_group_name_H-M   'P 1'
#
loop_
_entity.id
_entity.type
_entity.pdbx_description
1 polymer ?
#
loop_
_entity_poly.entity_id
_entity_poly.type
_entity_poly.pdbx_seq_one_letter_code
_entity_poly.pdbx_strand_id
1 'polypeptide(L)'
;PVVFHITSATVMNSFFIPRLGSQIYAMANMQTADNLLASAPGTYRGISANFSGGGFSGMVFNVKAMSESDYKRWLAKAGSSTRTLNDTEYLALDKPSSDVPVTYYGHVNPDLFAQILNGRLAPGGPLAMKATTITSGGEMGPIGRD
;
A
#
# COMPACT_ATOMS: atom_id res chain seq x y z
N PRO A 1 21.84 -1.72 -3.05
CA PRO A 1 21.00 -0.48 -2.98
C PRO A 1 19.54 -0.84 -3.29
N VAL A 2 18.58 -0.24 -2.59
CA VAL A 2 17.14 -0.42 -2.83
C VAL A 2 16.58 0.92 -3.30
N VAL A 3 15.87 0.89 -4.43
CA VAL A 3 15.16 2.07 -4.95
C VAL A 3 13.70 1.98 -4.52
N PHE A 4 13.23 2.98 -3.79
CA PHE A 4 11.84 3.13 -3.40
C PHE A 4 11.13 4.05 -4.38
N HIS A 5 9.98 3.61 -4.89
CA HIS A 5 9.05 4.45 -5.62
C HIS A 5 7.85 4.73 -4.72
N ILE A 6 7.59 6.00 -4.44
CA ILE A 6 6.68 6.42 -3.38
C ILE A 6 5.63 7.36 -3.97
N THR A 7 4.37 7.13 -3.61
CA THR A 7 3.21 7.98 -3.93
C THR A 7 2.27 7.98 -2.72
N SER A 8 1.36 8.94 -2.63
CA SER A 8 0.24 8.88 -1.69
C SER A 8 -1.07 8.60 -2.42
N ALA A 9 -2.00 7.89 -1.76
CA ALA A 9 -3.35 7.67 -2.26
C ALA A 9 -4.29 8.86 -1.96
N THR A 10 -4.03 9.58 -0.87
CA THR A 10 -4.93 10.60 -0.34
C THR A 10 -4.22 11.93 -0.12
N VAL A 11 -3.76 12.19 1.10
CA VAL A 11 -3.10 13.44 1.51
C VAL A 11 -1.59 13.30 1.51
N MET A 12 -0.89 14.43 1.54
CA MET A 12 0.57 14.44 1.65
C MET A 12 1.02 13.72 2.94
N ASN A 13 1.96 12.79 2.80
CA ASN A 13 2.58 12.08 3.90
C ASN A 13 4.12 12.18 3.82
N SER A 14 4.84 11.80 4.89
CA SER A 14 6.30 11.75 4.96
C SER A 14 6.75 10.36 5.36
N PHE A 15 7.37 9.65 4.42
CA PHE A 15 8.06 8.38 4.65
C PHE A 15 9.41 8.66 5.32
N PHE A 16 9.57 8.26 6.58
CA PHE A 16 10.79 8.57 7.35
C PHE A 16 11.35 7.33 8.05
N ILE A 17 12.64 7.05 7.82
CA ILE A 17 13.41 6.02 8.51
C ILE A 17 14.62 6.68 9.18
N PRO A 18 14.50 7.13 10.44
CA PRO A 18 15.52 7.97 11.10
C PRO A 18 16.92 7.36 11.09
N ARG A 19 17.01 6.06 11.38
CA ARG A 19 18.30 5.35 11.48
C ARG A 19 18.98 5.11 10.13
N LEU A 20 18.27 5.29 9.01
CA LEU A 20 18.84 5.23 7.66
C LEU A 20 19.04 6.63 7.07
N GLY A 21 18.69 7.71 7.81
CA GLY A 21 18.82 9.09 7.34
C GLY A 21 17.88 9.45 6.19
N SER A 22 16.85 8.63 5.95
CA SER A 22 15.94 8.76 4.80
C SER A 22 14.66 9.43 5.22
N GLN A 23 14.36 10.59 4.64
CA GLN A 23 13.05 11.24 4.72
C GLN A 23 12.62 11.70 3.33
N ILE A 24 11.44 11.27 2.89
CA ILE A 24 10.88 11.70 1.61
C ILE A 24 9.37 11.86 1.69
N TYR A 25 8.86 12.88 1.01
CA TYR A 25 7.43 13.14 0.94
C TYR A 25 6.73 12.21 -0.07
N ALA A 26 5.55 11.76 0.31
CA ALA A 26 4.61 11.04 -0.54
C ALA A 26 3.44 11.98 -0.85
N MET A 27 3.21 12.28 -2.13
CA MET A 27 2.15 13.17 -2.59
C MET A 27 1.21 12.41 -3.51
N ALA A 28 -0.07 12.80 -3.52
CA ALA A 28 -1.02 12.23 -4.46
C ALA A 28 -0.67 12.67 -5.89
N ASN A 29 -0.86 11.76 -6.84
CA ASN A 29 -0.58 11.96 -8.27
C ASN A 29 0.86 12.33 -8.62
N MET A 30 1.81 12.07 -7.72
CA MET A 30 3.24 12.29 -7.94
C MET A 30 4.05 11.11 -7.43
N GLN A 31 5.04 10.71 -8.22
CA GLN A 31 6.02 9.73 -7.80
C GLN A 31 7.27 10.44 -7.30
N THR A 32 7.69 10.14 -6.09
CA THR A 32 9.02 10.43 -5.57
C THR A 32 9.86 9.16 -5.55
N ALA A 33 11.18 9.29 -5.67
CA ALA A 33 12.10 8.16 -5.63
C ALA A 33 13.20 8.40 -4.59
N ASP A 34 13.53 7.36 -3.82
CA ASP A 34 14.61 7.40 -2.84
C ASP A 34 15.51 6.17 -2.96
N ASN A 35 16.82 6.34 -2.72
CA ASN A 35 17.81 5.28 -2.81
C ASN A 35 18.36 4.98 -1.43
N LEU A 36 18.07 3.79 -0.90
CA LEU A 36 18.50 3.41 0.44
C LEU A 36 19.47 2.24 0.45
N LEU A 37 20.41 2.34 1.39
CA LEU A 37 21.35 1.30 1.70
C LEU A 37 21.41 1.15 3.22
N ALA A 38 21.10 -0.04 3.72
CA ALA A 38 21.35 -0.39 5.11
C ALA A 38 22.82 -0.82 5.26
N SER A 39 23.56 -0.13 6.13
CA SER A 39 24.98 -0.45 6.40
C SER A 39 25.17 -1.70 7.24
N ALA A 40 24.15 -2.15 7.97
CA ALA A 40 24.19 -3.34 8.81
C ALA A 40 22.85 -4.10 8.78
N PRO A 41 22.84 -5.43 9.01
CA PRO A 41 21.61 -6.17 9.26
C PRO A 41 20.89 -5.67 10.52
N GLY A 42 19.56 -5.69 10.51
CA GLY A 42 18.77 -5.25 11.65
C GLY A 42 17.34 -4.85 11.29
N THR A 43 16.56 -4.49 12.31
CA THR A 43 15.24 -3.89 12.14
C THR A 43 15.30 -2.40 12.42
N TYR A 44 14.88 -1.61 11.43
CA TYR A 44 14.80 -0.16 11.48
C TYR A 44 13.34 0.26 11.57
N ARG A 45 13.02 1.08 12.57
CA ARG A 45 11.67 1.65 12.72
C ARG A 45 11.51 2.78 11.71
N GLY A 46 10.46 2.70 10.90
CA GLY A 46 9.96 3.77 10.05
C GLY A 46 8.69 4.38 10.62
N ILE A 47 8.46 5.65 10.33
CA ILE A 47 7.29 6.40 10.77
C ILE A 47 6.73 7.25 9.63
N SER A 48 5.43 7.48 9.70
CA SER A 48 4.76 8.59 9.05
C SER A 48 5.08 9.87 9.82
N ALA A 49 5.78 10.84 9.21
CA ALA A 49 6.21 12.07 9.90
C ALA A 49 5.33 13.31 9.60
N ASN A 50 4.25 13.15 8.83
CA ASN A 50 3.32 14.24 8.52
C ASN A 50 1.88 13.88 8.89
N PHE A 51 1.20 14.75 9.64
CA PHE A 51 -0.17 14.50 10.09
C PHE A 51 -1.11 14.24 8.90
N SER A 52 -1.74 13.07 8.89
CA SER A 52 -2.59 12.60 7.79
C SER A 52 -4.00 12.21 8.25
N GLY A 53 -4.42 12.64 9.45
CA GLY A 53 -5.75 12.37 10.02
C GLY A 53 -5.75 11.39 11.19
N GLY A 54 -6.92 10.85 11.52
CA GLY A 54 -7.09 9.85 12.59
C GLY A 54 -6.28 8.59 12.32
N GLY A 55 -5.59 8.07 13.34
CA GLY A 55 -4.70 6.90 13.22
C GLY A 55 -3.24 7.23 12.86
N PHE A 56 -2.92 8.50 12.57
CA PHE A 56 -1.56 8.94 12.22
C PHE A 56 -0.48 8.49 13.23
N SER A 57 -0.76 8.57 14.54
CA SER A 57 0.20 8.16 15.59
C SER A 57 0.58 6.67 15.54
N GLY A 58 -0.30 5.84 14.98
CA GLY A 58 -0.08 4.41 14.77
C GLY A 58 0.55 4.05 13.42
N MET A 59 0.77 5.03 12.54
CA MET A 59 1.39 4.80 11.22
C MET A 59 2.90 4.59 11.33
N VAL A 60 3.27 3.45 11.88
CA VAL A 60 4.63 2.97 12.05
C VAL A 60 4.83 1.70 11.21
N PHE A 61 6.03 1.53 10.68
CA PHE A 61 6.41 0.33 9.94
C PHE A 61 7.83 -0.11 10.31
N ASN A 62 8.17 -1.35 9.98
CA ASN A 62 9.50 -1.90 10.24
C ASN A 62 10.18 -2.26 8.92
N VAL A 63 11.40 -1.76 8.72
CA VAL A 63 12.29 -2.15 7.62
C VAL A 63 13.30 -3.15 8.16
N LYS A 64 13.33 -4.35 7.60
CA LYS A 64 14.25 -5.41 8.01
C LYS A 64 15.36 -5.57 6.98
N ALA A 65 16.58 -5.16 7.34
CA ALA A 65 17.78 -5.49 6.58
C ALA A 65 18.24 -6.89 7.02
N MET A 66 18.28 -7.82 6.08
CA MET A 66 18.50 -9.23 6.37
C MET A 66 19.53 -9.84 5.41
N SER A 67 20.03 -11.02 5.76
CA SER A 67 20.88 -11.79 4.85
C SER A 67 20.09 -12.21 3.61
N GLU A 68 20.77 -12.51 2.51
CA GLU A 68 20.11 -13.00 1.30
C GLU A 68 19.32 -14.30 1.56
N SER A 69 19.84 -15.17 2.42
CA SER A 69 19.16 -16.43 2.77
C SER A 69 17.87 -16.18 3.56
N ASP A 70 17.89 -15.22 4.48
CA ASP A 70 16.74 -14.82 5.29
C ASP A 70 15.69 -14.16 4.40
N TYR A 71 16.14 -13.35 3.45
CA TYR A 71 15.29 -12.72 2.44
C TYR A 71 14.56 -13.75 1.59
N LYS A 72 15.26 -14.76 1.08
CA LYS A 72 14.64 -15.85 0.30
C LYS A 72 13.58 -16.59 1.14
N ARG A 73 13.83 -16.84 2.42
CA ARG A 73 12.85 -17.47 3.32
C ARG A 73 11.63 -16.58 3.58
N TRP A 74 11.86 -15.28 3.80
CA TRP A 74 10.78 -14.31 3.96
C TRP A 74 9.93 -14.19 2.69
N LEU A 75 10.57 -14.13 1.52
CA LEU A 75 9.92 -14.05 0.22
C LEU A 75 9.04 -15.28 -0.04
N ALA A 76 9.52 -16.49 0.25
CA ALA A 76 8.72 -17.71 0.13
C ALA A 76 7.50 -17.70 1.05
N LYS A 77 7.64 -17.20 2.30
CA LYS A 77 6.53 -17.04 3.23
C LYS A 77 5.50 -16.00 2.76
N ALA A 78 5.96 -14.87 2.23
CA ALA A 78 5.06 -13.84 1.71
C ALA A 78 4.31 -14.35 0.47
N GLY A 79 5.03 -15.04 -0.43
CA GLY A 79 4.50 -15.63 -1.66
C GLY A 79 3.55 -16.81 -1.43
N SER A 80 3.59 -17.47 -0.27
CA SER A 80 2.63 -18.55 0.06
C SER A 80 1.26 -18.04 0.52
N SER A 81 1.07 -16.72 0.63
CA SER A 81 -0.23 -16.14 0.94
C SER A 81 -1.20 -16.33 -0.23
N THR A 82 -2.39 -16.85 0.04
CA THR A 82 -3.45 -16.99 -0.97
C THR A 82 -4.17 -15.67 -1.27
N ARG A 83 -3.85 -14.59 -0.54
CA ARG A 83 -4.46 -13.27 -0.74
C ARG A 83 -3.93 -12.60 -2.00
N THR A 84 -4.84 -11.94 -2.71
CA THR A 84 -4.54 -11.16 -3.91
C THR A 84 -4.87 -9.69 -3.68
N LEU A 85 -3.90 -8.80 -3.91
CA LEU A 85 -4.11 -7.35 -3.90
C LEU A 85 -4.48 -6.89 -5.31
N ASN A 86 -5.77 -6.91 -5.60
CA ASN A 86 -6.37 -6.36 -6.83
C ASN A 86 -7.08 -5.03 -6.54
N ASP A 87 -7.68 -4.42 -7.56
CA ASP A 87 -8.35 -3.12 -7.47
C ASP A 87 -9.45 -3.10 -6.37
N THR A 88 -10.26 -4.14 -6.29
CA THR A 88 -11.34 -4.26 -5.28
C THR A 88 -10.77 -4.39 -3.87
N GLU A 89 -9.78 -5.27 -3.67
CA GLU A 89 -9.12 -5.46 -2.38
C GLU A 89 -8.39 -4.18 -1.93
N TYR A 90 -7.75 -3.48 -2.87
CA TYR A 90 -7.12 -2.19 -2.61
C TYR A 90 -8.13 -1.15 -2.13
N LEU A 91 -9.30 -1.03 -2.78
CA LEU A 91 -10.35 -0.10 -2.34
C LEU A 91 -10.93 -0.46 -0.96
N ALA A 92 -10.92 -1.74 -0.59
CA ALA A 92 -11.27 -2.15 0.78
C ALA A 92 -10.20 -1.73 1.78
N LEU A 93 -8.92 -1.85 1.40
CA LEU A 93 -7.76 -1.46 2.21
C LEU A 93 -7.62 0.06 2.36
N ASP A 94 -7.99 0.85 1.36
CA ASP A 94 -7.89 2.31 1.34
C ASP A 94 -8.93 3.01 2.24
N LYS A 95 -9.93 2.26 2.74
CA LYS A 95 -10.90 2.79 3.71
C LYS A 95 -10.18 3.20 5.00
N PRO A 96 -10.62 4.28 5.67
CA PRO A 96 -10.02 4.72 6.94
C PRO A 96 -9.92 3.59 7.95
N SER A 97 -8.70 3.36 8.45
CA SER A 97 -8.37 2.31 9.42
C SER A 97 -7.17 2.75 10.27
N SER A 98 -6.93 2.07 11.39
CA SER A 98 -5.80 2.31 12.28
C SER A 98 -5.21 1.00 12.76
N ASP A 99 -3.90 1.00 13.03
CA ASP A 99 -3.17 -0.13 13.63
C ASP A 99 -3.36 -1.47 12.88
N VAL A 100 -3.44 -1.41 11.54
CA VAL A 100 -3.61 -2.57 10.68
C VAL A 100 -2.41 -3.53 10.86
N PRO A 101 -2.64 -4.82 11.17
CA PRO A 101 -1.56 -5.77 11.38
C PRO A 101 -0.80 -6.06 10.09
N VAL A 102 0.45 -6.51 10.23
CA VAL A 102 1.28 -6.93 9.09
C VAL A 102 0.55 -8.00 8.27
N THR A 103 0.30 -7.68 7.01
CA THR A 103 -0.44 -8.52 6.07
C THR A 103 0.43 -8.83 4.85
N TYR A 104 0.37 -10.08 4.35
CA TYR A 104 1.07 -10.51 3.14
C TYR A 104 0.06 -10.83 2.03
N TYR A 105 0.40 -10.41 0.81
CA TYR A 105 -0.32 -10.75 -0.42
C TYR A 105 0.63 -11.55 -1.32
N GLY A 106 0.20 -12.74 -1.75
CA GLY A 106 1.02 -13.58 -2.63
C GLY A 106 0.93 -13.17 -4.10
N HIS A 107 -0.16 -12.50 -4.46
CA HIS A 107 -0.39 -11.97 -5.80
C HIS A 107 -0.79 -10.49 -5.72
N VAL A 108 -0.30 -9.69 -6.66
CA VAL A 108 -0.57 -8.25 -6.75
C VAL A 108 -0.85 -7.89 -8.20
N ASN A 109 -1.85 -7.04 -8.45
CA ASN A 109 -2.07 -6.47 -9.78
C ASN A 109 -0.81 -5.69 -10.21
N PRO A 110 -0.12 -6.06 -11.31
CA PRO A 110 1.12 -5.40 -11.74
C PRO A 110 0.94 -3.91 -12.08
N ASP A 111 -0.28 -3.50 -12.47
CA ASP A 111 -0.57 -2.11 -12.83
C ASP A 111 -0.98 -1.26 -11.62
N LEU A 112 -1.11 -1.85 -10.43
CA LEU A 112 -1.72 -1.20 -9.26
C LEU A 112 -1.05 0.14 -8.91
N PHE A 113 0.29 0.17 -8.90
CA PHE A 113 1.03 1.39 -8.59
C PHE A 113 0.74 2.50 -9.59
N ALA A 114 0.75 2.19 -10.90
CA ALA A 114 0.44 3.15 -11.95
C ALA A 114 -1.02 3.60 -11.91
N GLN A 115 -1.95 2.73 -11.53
CA GLN A 115 -3.36 3.08 -11.38
C GLN A 115 -3.61 4.04 -10.20
N ILE A 116 -2.94 3.83 -9.06
CA ILE A 116 -2.97 4.72 -7.90
C ILE A 116 -2.35 6.06 -8.27
N LEU A 117 -1.15 6.05 -8.87
CA LEU A 117 -0.43 7.26 -9.28
C LEU A 117 -1.24 8.12 -10.25
N ASN A 118 -2.00 7.51 -11.16
CA ASN A 118 -2.83 8.24 -12.12
C ASN A 118 -4.24 8.56 -11.58
N GLY A 119 -4.48 8.39 -10.27
CA GLY A 119 -5.77 8.69 -9.64
C GLY A 119 -6.93 7.83 -10.11
N ARG A 120 -6.69 6.70 -10.78
CA ARG A 120 -7.75 5.86 -11.37
C ARG A 120 -8.60 5.15 -10.31
N LEU A 121 -7.99 4.89 -9.16
CA LEU A 121 -8.60 4.25 -7.99
C LEU A 121 -8.98 5.26 -6.89
N ALA A 122 -8.73 6.55 -7.08
CA ALA A 122 -9.19 7.58 -6.15
C ALA A 122 -10.74 7.63 -6.12
N PRO A 123 -11.37 8.17 -5.06
CA PRO A 123 -12.82 8.35 -5.01
C PRO A 123 -13.35 9.08 -6.27
N GLY A 124 -14.31 8.45 -6.98
CA GLY A 124 -14.84 8.96 -8.25
C GLY A 124 -13.99 8.65 -9.50
N GLY A 125 -12.86 7.96 -9.34
CA GLY A 125 -12.02 7.50 -10.44
C GLY A 125 -12.67 6.36 -11.25
N PRO A 126 -12.31 6.19 -12.54
CA PRO A 126 -12.96 5.24 -13.44
C PRO A 126 -12.84 3.77 -12.98
N LEU A 127 -11.74 3.40 -12.31
CA LEU A 127 -11.57 2.04 -11.79
C LEU A 127 -12.28 1.84 -10.45
N ALA A 128 -12.30 2.87 -9.59
CA ALA A 128 -13.03 2.86 -8.32
C ALA A 128 -14.55 2.66 -8.53
N MET A 129 -15.12 3.37 -9.52
CA MET A 129 -16.53 3.22 -9.88
C MET A 129 -16.83 1.81 -10.41
N LYS A 130 -16.01 1.30 -11.35
CA LYS A 130 -16.18 -0.04 -11.92
C LYS A 130 -16.13 -1.14 -10.86
N ALA A 131 -15.13 -1.10 -9.97
CA ALA A 131 -14.99 -2.08 -8.91
C ALA A 131 -16.18 -2.07 -7.94
N THR A 132 -16.70 -0.88 -7.62
CA THR A 132 -17.88 -0.72 -6.77
C THR A 132 -19.15 -1.27 -7.43
N THR A 133 -19.35 -1.03 -8.73
CA THR A 133 -20.49 -1.58 -9.50
C THR A 133 -20.47 -3.11 -9.56
N ILE A 134 -19.29 -3.72 -9.68
CA ILE A 134 -19.13 -5.19 -9.69
C ILE A 134 -19.55 -5.78 -8.33
N THR A 135 -19.23 -5.12 -7.22
CA THR A 135 -19.67 -5.55 -5.88
C THR A 135 -21.17 -5.35 -5.65
N SER A 136 -21.78 -4.29 -6.21
CA SER A 136 -23.23 -4.04 -6.06
C SER A 136 -24.12 -4.79 -7.06
N GLY A 137 -23.54 -5.44 -8.07
CA GLY A 137 -24.29 -6.16 -9.12
C GLY A 137 -24.77 -7.58 -8.73
N GLY A 138 -24.58 -8.00 -7.48
CA GLY A 138 -24.95 -9.33 -6.99
C GLY A 138 -26.40 -9.51 -6.53
N GLU A 139 -27.15 -8.43 -6.33
CA GLU A 139 -28.58 -8.50 -5.96
C GLU A 139 -29.41 -7.52 -6.78
N MET A 140 -29.80 -7.96 -7.99
CA MET A 140 -31.09 -7.58 -8.53
C MET A 140 -31.88 -8.85 -8.75
N GLY A 141 -32.57 -9.28 -7.69
CA GLY A 141 -33.73 -10.15 -7.84
C GLY A 141 -34.72 -9.48 -8.81
N PRO A 142 -35.43 -10.26 -9.65
CA PRO A 142 -36.25 -9.68 -10.69
C PRO A 142 -37.37 -8.85 -10.07
N ILE A 143 -37.29 -7.53 -10.26
CA ILE A 143 -38.41 -6.61 -10.12
C ILE A 143 -39.34 -6.81 -11.32
N GLY A 144 -40.33 -7.68 -11.10
CA GLY A 144 -41.69 -7.70 -11.67
C GLY A 144 -41.89 -7.61 -13.17
N ARG A 145 -42.62 -8.58 -13.74
CA ARG A 145 -43.63 -8.32 -14.76
C ARG A 145 -44.87 -9.20 -14.52
N ASP A 146 -45.98 -8.47 -14.38
CA ASP A 146 -47.39 -8.77 -14.69
C ASP A 146 -48.14 -9.86 -13.89
#